data_AF-K1SJR6-F1
#
_entry.id   AF-K1SJR6-F1
#
_cell.length_a   1.000
_cell.length_b   1.000
_cell.length_c   1.000
_cell.angle_alpha   90.00
_cell.angle_beta   90.00
_cell.angle_gamma   90.00
#
_symmetry.space_group_name_H-M   'P 1'
#
loop_
_entity.id
_entity.type
_entity.pdbx_description
1 polymer ?
#
loop_
_entity_poly.entity_id
_entity_poly.type
_entity_poly.pdbx_seq_one_letter_code
_entity_poly.pdbx_strand_id
1 'polypeptide(L)'
;KNVRDMELENTHFMSPDGYDAADQYTSASDLSKIAIEAYNNETIRKICGTQSEKSGTLNKTWVSTNALLDKSGQFYYQYCVGMKTGSTGLAGKCLVSVAKNGDTECISVVLNDSTDEQRWTDAKKLLQFGVE
;
A
#
# COMPACT_ATOMS: atom_id res chain seq x y z
N LYS A 1 1.77 -10.85 14.15
CA LYS A 1 1.29 -12.17 13.69
C LYS A 1 2.18 -12.63 12.54
N ASN A 2 2.43 -13.93 12.41
CA ASN A 2 3.19 -14.50 11.29
C ASN A 2 2.25 -15.08 10.21
N VAL A 3 2.82 -15.60 9.11
CA VAL A 3 2.09 -16.21 7.98
C VAL A 3 1.09 -17.28 8.42
N ARG A 4 1.49 -18.15 9.36
CA ARG A 4 0.64 -19.23 9.87
C ARG A 4 -0.49 -18.69 10.74
N ASP A 5 -0.19 -17.74 11.64
CA ASP A 5 -1.19 -17.13 12.54
C ASP A 5 -2.30 -16.40 11.78
N MET A 6 -2.02 -15.97 10.54
CA MET A 6 -2.92 -15.20 9.69
C MET A 6 -3.56 -16.02 8.57
N GLU A 7 -3.26 -17.33 8.51
CA GLU A 7 -3.79 -18.24 7.49
C GLU A 7 -3.57 -17.71 6.06
N LEU A 8 -2.32 -17.30 5.78
CA LEU A 8 -1.90 -16.81 4.46
C LEU A 8 -1.41 -18.00 3.62
N GLU A 9 -2.28 -18.53 2.77
CA GLU A 9 -2.04 -19.78 2.05
C GLU A 9 -1.05 -19.64 0.90
N ASN A 10 -0.91 -18.42 0.35
CA ASN A 10 -0.09 -18.14 -0.82
C ASN A 10 0.97 -17.08 -0.52
N THR A 11 1.59 -17.14 0.66
CA THR A 11 2.63 -16.18 1.10
C THR A 11 3.86 -16.88 1.68
N HIS A 12 5.04 -16.48 1.22
CA HIS A 12 6.32 -16.86 1.79
C HIS A 12 7.28 -15.66 1.73
N PHE A 13 7.84 -15.26 2.88
CA PHE A 13 8.74 -14.12 3.01
C PHE A 13 10.18 -14.59 3.19
N MET A 14 11.10 -14.04 2.40
CA MET A 14 12.52 -14.36 2.46
C MET A 14 13.36 -13.23 3.08
N SER A 15 12.95 -11.98 2.87
CA SER A 15 13.59 -10.81 3.44
C SER A 15 12.57 -9.84 4.06
N PRO A 16 12.99 -8.97 4.99
CA PRO A 16 12.12 -7.97 5.58
C PRO A 16 11.90 -6.73 4.69
N ASP A 17 12.73 -6.55 3.65
CA ASP A 17 12.75 -5.37 2.79
C ASP A 17 11.92 -5.53 1.50
N GLY A 18 11.65 -6.77 1.08
CA GLY A 18 10.82 -7.07 -0.09
C GLY A 18 11.55 -6.99 -1.44
N TYR A 19 12.88 -6.94 -1.47
CA TYR A 19 13.63 -7.15 -2.72
C TYR A 19 13.40 -8.56 -3.28
N ASP A 20 13.50 -8.68 -4.60
CA ASP A 20 13.34 -9.97 -5.29
C ASP A 20 14.29 -11.02 -4.70
N ALA A 21 13.71 -12.14 -4.26
CA ALA A 21 14.41 -13.28 -3.71
C ALA A 21 13.76 -14.57 -4.20
N ALA A 22 14.56 -15.61 -4.40
CA ALA A 22 14.03 -16.94 -4.72
C ALA A 22 13.05 -17.38 -3.62
N ASP A 23 11.89 -17.91 -4.02
CA ASP A 23 10.79 -18.30 -3.14
C ASP A 23 10.13 -17.18 -2.33
N GLN A 24 10.37 -15.89 -2.61
CA GLN A 24 9.58 -14.81 -2.02
C GLN A 24 8.33 -14.53 -2.86
N TYR A 25 7.14 -14.72 -2.27
CA TYR A 25 5.88 -14.49 -2.97
C TYR A 25 4.72 -14.18 -2.02
N THR A 26 3.66 -13.60 -2.58
CA THR A 26 2.38 -13.37 -1.90
C THR A 26 1.26 -13.32 -2.95
N SER A 27 0.00 -13.38 -2.52
CA SER A 27 -1.17 -13.13 -3.37
C SER A 27 -1.84 -11.79 -3.04
N ALA A 28 -2.72 -11.31 -3.93
CA ALA A 28 -3.53 -10.11 -3.66
C ALA A 28 -4.47 -10.32 -2.45
N SER A 29 -5.03 -11.54 -2.30
CA SER A 29 -5.91 -11.89 -1.19
C SER A 29 -5.16 -11.92 0.15
N ASP A 30 -3.96 -12.50 0.19
CA ASP A 30 -3.18 -12.54 1.43
C ASP A 30 -2.62 -11.17 1.80
N LEU A 31 -2.25 -10.36 0.80
CA LEU A 31 -1.88 -8.95 1.04
C LEU A 31 -3.04 -8.13 1.60
N SER A 32 -4.30 -8.39 1.21
CA SER A 32 -5.43 -7.67 1.80
C SER A 32 -5.62 -8.03 3.27
N LYS A 33 -5.45 -9.29 3.66
CA LYS A 33 -5.43 -9.72 5.07
C LYS A 33 -4.29 -9.04 5.85
N ILE A 34 -3.08 -9.01 5.29
CA ILE A 34 -1.93 -8.29 5.88
C ILE A 34 -2.25 -6.81 6.03
N ALA A 35 -2.83 -6.19 5.01
CA ALA A 35 -3.19 -4.78 5.00
C ALA A 35 -4.21 -4.46 6.09
N ILE A 36 -5.23 -5.29 6.29
CA ILE A 36 -6.23 -5.14 7.37
C ILE A 36 -5.53 -5.17 8.74
N GLU A 37 -4.70 -6.19 8.99
CA GLU A 37 -3.99 -6.31 10.27
C GLU A 37 -3.06 -5.11 10.51
N ALA A 38 -2.31 -4.69 9.50
CA ALA A 38 -1.41 -3.55 9.58
C ALA A 38 -2.18 -2.24 9.78
N TYR A 39 -3.30 -2.05 9.08
CA TYR A 39 -4.14 -0.86 9.20
C TYR A 39 -4.78 -0.74 10.58
N ASN A 40 -5.08 -1.86 11.25
CA ASN A 40 -5.58 -1.87 12.63
C ASN A 40 -4.53 -1.43 13.67
N ASN A 41 -3.25 -1.34 13.30
CA ASN A 41 -2.23 -0.74 14.14
C ASN A 41 -2.20 0.79 13.92
N GLU A 42 -2.57 1.56 14.96
CA GLU A 42 -2.65 3.03 14.88
C GLU A 42 -1.33 3.70 14.46
N THR A 43 -0.19 3.15 14.89
CA THR A 43 1.12 3.70 14.54
C THR A 43 1.41 3.51 13.06
N ILE A 44 1.19 2.30 12.53
CA ILE A 44 1.37 2.01 11.10
C ILE A 44 0.41 2.87 10.28
N ARG A 45 -0.87 2.92 10.66
CA ARG A 45 -1.89 3.75 10.01
C ARG A 45 -1.45 5.21 9.89
N LYS A 46 -0.99 5.80 10.99
CA LYS A 46 -0.51 7.19 11.02
C LYS A 46 0.70 7.40 10.10
N ILE A 47 1.69 6.51 10.16
CA ILE A 47 2.89 6.60 9.32
C ILE A 47 2.52 6.50 7.84
N CYS A 48 1.71 5.51 7.48
CA CYS A 48 1.28 5.26 6.11
C CYS A 48 0.45 6.40 5.51
N GLY A 49 -0.32 7.12 6.33
CA GLY A 49 -1.09 8.30 5.90
C GLY A 49 -0.28 9.61 5.82
N THR A 50 1.01 9.60 6.16
CA THR A 50 1.84 10.82 6.16
C THR A 50 2.38 11.09 4.75
N GLN A 51 2.04 12.26 4.17
CA GLN A 51 2.49 12.66 2.82
C GLN A 51 4.01 12.93 2.78
N SER A 52 4.56 13.55 3.82
CA SER A 52 6.00 13.82 3.94
C SER A 52 6.42 14.02 5.39
N GLU A 53 7.65 13.66 5.71
CA GLU A 53 8.25 13.82 7.03
C GLU A 53 9.67 14.37 6.89
N LYS A 54 9.99 15.46 7.61
CA LYS A 54 11.35 16.01 7.65
C LYS A 54 12.10 15.35 8.80
N SER A 55 13.21 14.69 8.49
CA SER A 55 14.05 14.11 9.52
C SER A 55 14.62 15.21 10.44
N GLY A 56 14.53 14.98 11.75
CA GLY A 56 15.10 15.89 12.76
C GLY A 56 16.62 15.76 12.89
N THR A 57 17.20 14.66 12.39
CA THR A 57 18.64 14.36 12.51
C THR A 57 19.35 14.34 11.17
N LEU A 58 18.63 14.04 10.10
CA LEU A 58 19.13 14.10 8.73
C LEU A 58 18.57 15.37 8.08
N ASN A 59 19.38 16.11 7.33
CA ASN A 59 18.87 17.22 6.51
C ASN A 59 18.14 16.69 5.26
N LYS A 60 17.13 15.83 5.48
CA LYS A 60 16.39 15.09 4.44
C LYS A 60 14.91 15.12 4.77
N THR A 61 14.10 15.35 3.73
CA THR A 61 12.65 15.15 3.77
C THR A 61 12.33 13.86 3.03
N TRP A 62 11.59 12.97 3.68
CA TRP A 62 10.99 11.81 3.04
C TRP A 62 9.61 12.19 2.54
N VAL A 63 9.30 11.78 1.32
CA VAL A 63 7.98 11.99 0.70
C VAL A 63 7.41 10.62 0.39
N SER A 64 6.13 10.43 0.70
CA SER A 64 5.42 9.20 0.37
C SER A 64 5.44 9.00 -1.14
N THR A 65 5.68 7.76 -1.56
CA THR A 65 5.62 7.39 -2.97
C THR A 65 4.20 7.05 -3.43
N ASN A 66 3.23 7.00 -2.51
CA ASN A 66 1.83 6.79 -2.86
C ASN A 66 1.24 8.10 -3.41
N ALA A 67 1.11 8.19 -4.73
CA ALA A 67 0.60 9.38 -5.41
C ALA A 67 -0.85 9.74 -5.04
N LEU A 68 -1.63 8.80 -4.49
CA LEU A 68 -3.00 9.08 -4.05
C LEU A 68 -3.05 10.01 -2.83
N LEU A 69 -1.95 10.10 -2.05
CA LEU A 69 -1.82 11.00 -0.89
C LEU A 69 -1.36 12.41 -1.27
N ASP A 70 -0.86 12.61 -2.49
CA ASP A 70 -0.28 13.89 -2.89
C ASP A 70 -1.38 14.88 -3.27
N LYS A 71 -1.70 15.80 -2.35
CA LYS A 71 -2.73 16.85 -2.55
C LYS A 71 -2.48 17.76 -3.75
N SER A 72 -1.25 17.84 -4.23
CA SER A 72 -0.88 18.63 -5.41
C SER A 72 -0.82 17.80 -6.71
N GLY A 73 -0.90 16.48 -6.59
CA GLY A 73 -0.75 15.54 -7.69
C GLY A 73 -2.06 15.24 -8.42
N GLN A 74 -1.97 14.92 -9.72
CA GLN A 74 -3.13 14.58 -10.55
C GLN A 74 -3.89 13.33 -10.05
N PHE A 75 -3.21 12.43 -9.34
CA PHE A 75 -3.78 11.19 -8.83
C PHE A 75 -4.35 11.33 -7.42
N TYR A 76 -4.31 12.52 -6.83
CA TYR A 76 -4.84 12.77 -5.49
C TYR A 76 -6.23 12.16 -5.33
N TYR A 77 -6.45 11.52 -4.18
CA TYR A 77 -7.75 11.03 -3.80
C TYR A 77 -8.03 11.39 -2.34
N GLN A 78 -9.02 12.25 -2.13
CA GLN A 78 -9.32 12.84 -0.82
C GLN A 78 -9.66 11.82 0.28
N TYR A 79 -10.16 10.64 -0.10
CA TYR A 79 -10.49 9.57 0.83
C TYR A 79 -9.32 8.61 1.07
N CYS A 80 -8.22 8.72 0.31
CA CYS A 80 -7.04 7.88 0.51
C CYS A 80 -6.38 8.18 1.86
N VAL A 81 -6.11 7.13 2.64
CA VAL A 81 -5.45 7.21 3.95
C VAL A 81 -4.11 6.45 3.97
N GLY A 82 -3.59 6.08 2.79
CA GLY A 82 -2.22 5.61 2.61
C GLY A 82 -2.11 4.10 2.44
N MET A 83 -1.02 3.54 2.98
CA MET A 83 -0.49 2.17 2.91
C MET A 83 0.83 2.12 2.13
N LYS A 84 0.98 1.29 1.09
CA LYS A 84 2.30 0.94 0.58
C LYS A 84 2.34 0.67 -0.92
N THR A 85 3.34 1.28 -1.56
CA THR A 85 3.75 1.05 -2.95
C THR A 85 4.78 -0.07 -3.04
N GLY A 86 4.84 -0.77 -4.17
CA GLY A 86 5.88 -1.77 -4.45
C GLY A 86 6.33 -1.70 -5.91
N SER A 87 7.63 -1.89 -6.14
CA SER A 87 8.18 -2.02 -7.50
C SER A 87 9.47 -2.82 -7.48
N THR A 88 9.49 -3.93 -8.21
CA THR A 88 10.70 -4.71 -8.51
C THR A 88 10.64 -5.20 -9.96
N GLY A 89 11.73 -5.81 -10.45
CA GLY A 89 11.78 -6.32 -11.82
C GLY A 89 10.75 -7.44 -12.03
N LEU A 90 10.55 -8.29 -11.02
CA LEU A 90 9.60 -9.41 -11.09
C LEU A 90 8.16 -9.03 -10.68
N ALA A 91 7.98 -8.00 -9.84
CA ALA A 91 6.66 -7.64 -9.30
C ALA A 91 5.88 -6.62 -10.15
N GLY A 92 6.53 -5.92 -11.08
CA GLY A 92 5.91 -4.82 -11.82
C GLY A 92 5.56 -3.65 -10.89
N LYS A 93 4.45 -2.94 -11.17
CA LYS A 93 3.98 -1.81 -10.37
C LYS A 93 2.85 -2.26 -9.44
N CYS A 94 3.10 -2.22 -8.13
CA CYS A 94 2.13 -2.64 -7.13
C CYS A 94 1.70 -1.47 -6.23
N LEU A 95 0.46 -1.54 -5.73
CA LEU A 95 -0.07 -0.66 -4.70
C LEU A 95 -1.06 -1.42 -3.82
N VAL A 96 -0.83 -1.39 -2.51
CA VAL A 96 -1.86 -1.61 -1.50
C VAL A 96 -2.24 -0.24 -0.97
N SER A 97 -3.54 0.11 -0.99
CA SER A 97 -4.03 1.40 -0.51
C SER A 97 -5.34 1.25 0.25
N VAL A 98 -5.61 2.17 1.19
CA VAL A 98 -6.88 2.25 1.91
C VAL A 98 -7.58 3.55 1.57
N ALA A 99 -8.90 3.51 1.42
CA ALA A 99 -9.75 4.69 1.44
C ALA A 99 -10.77 4.62 2.58
N LYS A 100 -11.10 5.79 3.14
CA LYS A 100 -12.12 5.96 4.17
C LYS A 100 -13.04 7.13 3.83
N ASN A 101 -14.33 6.86 3.76
CA ASN A 101 -15.38 7.86 3.55
C ASN A 101 -16.50 7.64 4.58
N GLY A 102 -16.59 8.52 5.59
CA GLY A 102 -17.47 8.31 6.74
C GLY A 102 -17.12 7.03 7.51
N ASP A 103 -18.11 6.15 7.66
CA ASP A 103 -17.96 4.85 8.33
C ASP A 103 -17.53 3.72 7.38
N THR A 104 -17.42 3.99 6.08
CA THR A 104 -17.00 3.00 5.08
C THR A 104 -15.50 3.05 4.86
N GLU A 105 -14.84 1.91 5.00
CA GLU A 105 -13.42 1.71 4.73
C GLU A 105 -13.23 0.63 3.66
N CYS A 106 -12.33 0.84 2.70
CA CYS A 106 -12.01 -0.12 1.65
C CYS A 106 -10.50 -0.24 1.48
N ILE A 107 -10.02 -1.48 1.29
CA ILE A 107 -8.64 -1.78 0.89
C ILE A 107 -8.63 -2.19 -0.58
N SER A 108 -7.74 -1.57 -1.36
CA SER A 108 -7.40 -2.01 -2.71
C SER A 108 -6.02 -2.66 -2.73
N VAL A 109 -5.88 -3.72 -3.53
CA VAL A 109 -4.61 -4.37 -3.81
C VAL A 109 -4.46 -4.51 -5.32
N VAL A 110 -3.48 -3.81 -5.88
CA VAL A 110 -3.10 -3.83 -7.29
C VAL A 110 -1.71 -4.43 -7.41
N LEU A 111 -1.55 -5.44 -8.24
CA LEU A 111 -0.29 -6.16 -8.46
C LEU A 111 0.06 -6.18 -9.94
N ASN A 112 1.35 -6.05 -10.24
CA ASN A 112 1.91 -6.20 -11.57
C ASN A 112 1.28 -5.31 -12.65
N ASP A 113 0.98 -4.06 -12.32
CA ASP A 113 0.60 -3.08 -13.33
C ASP A 113 1.80 -2.66 -14.18
N SER A 114 1.50 -2.21 -15.40
CA SER A 114 2.53 -1.90 -16.40
C SER A 114 3.25 -0.56 -16.12
N THR A 115 2.55 0.42 -15.54
CA THR A 115 3.09 1.77 -15.30
C THR A 115 2.68 2.31 -13.92
N ASP A 116 3.43 3.30 -13.43
CA ASP A 116 3.07 4.00 -12.19
C ASP A 116 1.67 4.64 -12.32
N GLU A 117 1.39 5.30 -13.44
CA GLU A 117 0.09 5.94 -13.73
C GLU A 117 -1.07 4.95 -13.70
N GLN A 118 -0.86 3.74 -14.24
CA GLN A 118 -1.88 2.70 -14.26
C GLN A 118 -2.20 2.21 -12.84
N ARG A 119 -1.19 1.91 -12.01
CA ARG A 119 -1.46 1.48 -10.63
C ARG A 119 -2.18 2.52 -9.79
N TRP A 120 -1.94 3.81 -10.04
CA TRP A 120 -2.69 4.87 -9.37
C TRP A 120 -4.13 4.93 -9.83
N THR A 121 -4.34 4.84 -11.14
CA THR A 121 -5.65 4.91 -11.78
C THR A 121 -6.53 3.74 -11.34
N ASP A 122 -5.99 2.52 -11.40
CA ASP A 122 -6.76 1.31 -11.10
C ASP A 122 -7.00 1.16 -9.59
N ALA A 123 -6.01 1.48 -8.75
CA ALA A 123 -6.23 1.52 -7.30
C ALA A 123 -7.29 2.57 -6.92
N LYS A 124 -7.26 3.76 -7.53
CA LYS A 124 -8.27 4.80 -7.27
C LYS A 124 -9.66 4.33 -7.68
N LYS A 125 -9.84 3.72 -8.86
CA LYS A 125 -11.13 3.17 -9.30
C LYS A 125 -11.69 2.13 -8.32
N LEU A 126 -10.85 1.19 -7.86
CA LEU A 126 -11.25 0.16 -6.89
C LEU A 126 -11.69 0.78 -5.57
N LEU A 127 -10.94 1.77 -5.08
CA LEU A 127 -11.28 2.47 -3.84
C LEU A 127 -12.59 3.26 -3.97
N GLN A 128 -12.78 3.98 -5.08
CA GLN A 128 -14.02 4.70 -5.36
C GLN A 128 -15.21 3.75 -5.37
N PHE A 129 -15.10 2.62 -6.06
CA PHE A 129 -16.15 1.60 -6.07
C PHE A 129 -16.48 1.05 -4.67
N GLY A 130 -15.50 1.02 -3.75
CA GLY A 130 -15.69 0.49 -2.41
C GLY A 130 -16.21 1.48 -1.36
N VAL A 131 -16.07 2.80 -1.59
CA VAL A 131 -16.39 3.82 -0.56
C VAL A 131 -17.33 4.95 -1.03
N GLU A 132 -17.72 4.95 -2.32
CA GLU A 132 -18.67 5.89 -2.92
C GLU A 132 -19.92 5.15 -3.41
#